data_AF-A0A6N4DE31-F1
#
_entry.id   AF-A0A6N4DE31-F1
#
_cell.length_a   1.000
_cell.length_b   1.000
_cell.length_c   1.000
_cell.angle_alpha   90.00
_cell.angle_beta   90.00
_cell.angle_gamma   90.00
#
_symmetry.space_group_name_H-M   'P 1'
#
loop_
_entity.id
_entity.type
_entity.pdbx_description
1 polymer ?
#
loop_
_entity_poly.entity_id
_entity_poly.type
_entity_poly.pdbx_seq_one_letter_code
_entity_poly.pdbx_strand_id
1 'polypeptide(L)' 'VAGLGGCPYAKGASGNVASEDVVYMLHGMGIETGVDLNQLIAAGRSICTTLQQAPRSLVAQAEIAKQGSVE' A
#
# COMPACT_ATOMS: atom_id res chain seq x y z
N VAL A 1 -0.50 -2.55 6.22
CA VAL A 1 -1.22 -2.68 4.94
C VAL A 1 -1.76 -1.31 4.54
N ALA A 2 -1.56 -0.90 3.29
CA ALA A 2 -1.98 0.33 2.62
C ALA A 2 -1.59 1.66 3.29
N GLY A 3 -0.66 1.64 4.26
CA GLY A 3 -0.32 2.81 5.08
C GLY A 3 -1.47 3.24 6.01
N LEU A 4 -2.30 2.28 6.43
CA LEU A 4 -3.43 2.53 7.34
C LEU A 4 -2.96 3.00 8.73
N GLY A 5 -3.84 3.76 9.37
CA GLY A 5 -3.63 4.34 10.69
C GLY A 5 -3.42 5.85 10.62
N GLY A 6 -2.80 6.41 11.65
CA GLY A 6 -2.51 7.82 11.79
C GLY A 6 -1.90 8.06 13.16
N CYS A 7 -1.21 9.19 13.36
CA CYS A 7 -0.68 9.52 14.67
C CYS A 7 -1.67 10.43 15.42
N PRO A 8 -2.23 10.02 16.58
CA PRO A 8 -3.16 10.85 17.34
C PRO A 8 -2.50 12.15 17.87
N TYR A 9 -1.17 12.16 17.99
CA TYR A 9 -0.38 13.30 18.47
C TYR A 9 0.09 14.24 17.35
N ALA A 10 0.03 13.81 16.09
CA ALA A 10 0.47 14.60 14.94
C ALA A 10 -0.64 14.65 13.88
N LYS A 11 -1.47 15.71 13.94
CA LYS A 11 -2.58 15.91 13.01
C LYS A 11 -2.07 15.91 11.57
N GLY A 12 -2.66 15.05 10.73
CA GLY A 12 -2.32 14.93 9.32
C GLY A 12 -1.09 14.07 9.01
N ALA A 13 -0.40 13.51 10.02
CA ALA A 13 0.67 12.56 9.78
C ALA A 13 0.13 11.26 9.17
N SER A 14 0.86 10.72 8.21
CA SER A 14 0.51 9.53 7.41
C SER A 14 0.41 8.24 8.23
N GLY A 15 0.97 8.18 9.45
CA GLY A 15 0.87 7.02 10.33
C GLY A 15 1.96 5.98 10.10
N ASN A 16 1.56 4.72 9.90
CA ASN A 16 2.50 3.62 9.67
C ASN A 16 3.08 3.67 8.26
N VAL A 17 4.31 3.15 8.10
CA VAL A 17 4.85 2.83 6.77
C VAL A 17 3.95 1.80 6.08
N ALA A 18 3.67 1.99 4.79
CA ALA A 18 2.86 1.03 4.06
C ALA A 18 3.65 -0.26 3.81
N SER A 19 2.99 -1.39 4.01
CA SER A 19 3.64 -2.70 3.90
C SER A 19 4.06 -3.00 2.46
N GLU A 20 3.26 -2.55 1.50
CA GLU A 20 3.48 -2.63 0.06
C GLU A 20 4.79 -1.91 -0.33
N ASP A 21 5.01 -0.71 0.21
CA ASP A 21 6.21 0.09 -0.10
C ASP A 21 7.47 -0.59 0.47
N VAL A 22 7.37 -1.19 1.66
CA VAL A 22 8.47 -1.97 2.27
C VAL A 22 8.75 -3.24 1.48
N VAL A 23 7.71 -4.02 1.14
CA VAL A 23 7.87 -5.27 0.37
C VAL A 23 8.43 -4.98 -1.01
N TYR A 24 7.95 -3.95 -1.70
CA TYR A 24 8.47 -3.52 -3.00
C TYR A 24 9.96 -3.18 -2.92
N MET A 25 10.37 -2.40 -1.91
CA MET A 25 11.79 -2.09 -1.68
C MET A 25 12.62 -3.36 -1.46
N LEU A 26 12.17 -4.26 -0.57
CA LEU A 26 12.90 -5.49 -0.24
C LEU A 26 13.04 -6.40 -1.47
N HIS A 27 11.97 -6.58 -2.25
CA HIS A 27 12.02 -7.33 -3.50
C HIS A 27 12.98 -6.70 -4.51
N GLY A 28 12.97 -5.37 -4.66
CA GLY A 28 13.91 -4.65 -5.52
C GLY A 28 15.38 -4.76 -5.08
N MET A 29 15.62 -5.03 -3.80
CA MET A 29 16.94 -5.33 -3.23
C MET A 29 17.32 -6.82 -3.35
N GLY A 30 16.45 -7.67 -3.89
CA GLY A 30 16.67 -9.11 -3.98
C GLY A 30 16.51 -9.85 -2.64
N ILE A 31 15.87 -9.22 -1.65
CA ILE A 31 15.59 -9.83 -0.34
C ILE A 31 14.26 -10.57 -0.41
N GLU A 32 14.28 -11.87 -0.09
CA GLU A 32 13.08 -12.69 -0.02
C GLU A 32 12.26 -12.38 1.23
N THR A 33 10.96 -12.16 1.06
CA THR A 33 10.03 -11.85 2.16
C THR A 33 8.96 -12.92 2.36
N GLY A 34 8.77 -13.82 1.39
CA GLY A 34 7.64 -14.75 1.35
C GLY A 34 6.27 -14.10 1.11
N VAL A 35 6.23 -12.78 0.83
CA VAL A 35 4.98 -12.03 0.62
C VAL A 35 4.74 -11.83 -0.87
N ASP A 36 3.56 -12.20 -1.35
CA ASP A 36 3.07 -11.85 -2.68
C ASP A 36 2.61 -10.38 -2.69
N LEU A 37 3.32 -9.53 -3.45
CA LEU A 37 3.04 -8.11 -3.51
C LEU A 37 1.68 -7.78 -4.13
N ASN A 38 1.24 -8.52 -5.15
CA ASN A 38 -0.05 -8.29 -5.81
C ASN A 38 -1.22 -8.64 -4.87
N GLN A 39 -1.10 -9.76 -4.15
CA GLN A 39 -2.10 -10.13 -3.15
C GLN A 39 -2.14 -9.13 -1.99
N LEU A 40 -0.99 -8.61 -1.56
CA LEU A 40 -0.91 -7.57 -0.53
C LEU A 40 -1.60 -6.27 -0.99
N ILE A 41 -1.35 -5.82 -2.23
CA ILE A 41 -2.01 -4.65 -2.82
C ILE A 41 -3.53 -4.86 -2.90
N ALA A 42 -3.99 -6.04 -3.32
CA ALA A 42 -5.42 -6.36 -3.39
C ALA A 42 -6.09 -6.32 -2.00
N ALA A 43 -5.43 -6.88 -0.98
CA ALA A 43 -5.90 -6.82 0.40
C ALA A 43 -5.99 -5.37 0.90
N GLY A 44 -4.95 -4.56 0.63
CA GLY A 44 -4.92 -3.14 0.96
C GLY A 44 -6.03 -2.34 0.28
N ARG A 45 -6.28 -2.57 -1.01
CA ARG A 45 -7.37 -1.95 -1.76
C ARG A 45 -8.73 -2.30 -1.14
N SER A 46 -8.96 -3.58 -0.81
CA SER A 46 -10.23 -4.05 -0.24
C SER A 46 -10.60 -3.32 1.06
N ILE A 47 -9.67 -3.23 2.01
CA ILE A 47 -9.91 -2.54 3.28
C ILE A 47 -10.04 -1.03 3.10
N CYS A 48 -9.25 -0.42 2.21
CA CYS A 48 -9.35 1.00 1.86
C CYS A 48 -10.73 1.34 1.28
N THR A 49 -11.26 0.51 0.37
CA THR A 49 -12.63 0.65 -0.16
C THR A 49 -13.67 0.56 0.96
N THR A 50 -13.53 -0.40 1.88
CA THR A 50 -14.45 -0.54 3.03
C THR A 50 -14.43 0.69 3.94
N LEU A 51 -13.26 1.26 4.16
CA LEU A 51 -13.06 2.47 4.99
C LEU A 51 -13.31 3.77 4.23
N GLN A 52 -13.74 3.70 2.95
CA GLN A 52 -13.98 4.85 2.08
C GLN A 52 -12.78 5.82 2.02
N GLN A 53 -11.56 5.28 2.03
CA GLN A 53 -10.32 6.04 1.93
C GLN A 53 -9.42 5.47 0.86
N ALA A 54 -8.60 6.30 0.22
CA ALA A 54 -7.59 5.83 -0.71
C ALA A 54 -6.42 5.15 0.04
N PRO A 55 -5.76 4.14 -0.56
CA PRO A 55 -4.51 3.61 -0.03
C PRO A 55 -3.43 4.71 -0.06
N ARG A 56 -2.58 4.75 0.98
CA ARG A 56 -1.48 5.71 1.10
C ARG A 56 -0.14 5.14 0.61
N SER A 57 -0.09 3.84 0.35
CA SER A 57 1.05 3.23 -0.35
C SER A 57 1.22 3.84 -1.74
N LEU A 58 2.43 4.31 -2.04
CA LEU A 58 2.77 4.82 -3.35
C LEU A 58 2.79 3.70 -4.40
N VAL A 59 3.27 2.52 -4.00
CA VAL A 59 3.27 1.32 -4.87
C VAL A 59 1.85 0.92 -5.24
N ALA A 60 0.94 0.85 -4.26
CA ALA A 60 -0.46 0.51 -4.53
C ALA A 60 -1.13 1.53 -5.44
N GLN A 61 -0.87 2.83 -5.24
CA GLN A 61 -1.39 3.89 -6.11
C GLN A 61 -0.88 3.75 -7.55
N ALA A 62 0.42 3.49 -7.73
CA ALA A 62 1.01 3.29 -9.05
C ALA A 62 0.43 2.07 -9.77
N GLU A 63 0.25 0.94 -9.07
CA GLU A 63 -0.33 -0.27 -9.65
C GLU A 63 -1.81 -0.10 -10.00
N ILE A 64 -2.60 0.59 -9.16
CA ILE A 64 -4.00 0.92 -9.48
C ILE A 64 -4.08 1.83 -10.71
N ALA A 65 -3.19 2.83 -10.81
CA ALA A 65 -3.15 3.73 -11.96
C ALA A 65 -2.82 2.97 -13.27
N LYS A 66 -1.85 2.05 -13.24
CA LYS A 66 -1.54 1.18 -14.38
C LYS A 66 -2.74 0.35 -14.81
N GLN A 67 -3.48 -0.23 -13.86
CA GLN A 67 -4.66 -1.05 -14.15
C GLN A 67 -5.80 -0.24 -14.77
N GLY A 68 -5.95 1.04 -14.41
CA GLY A 68 -6.94 1.94 -14.99
C GLY A 68 -6.59 2.47 -16.39
N SER A 69 -5.34 2.30 -16.85
CA SER A 69 -4.88 2.74 -18.18
C SER A 69 -4.96 1.66 -19.27
N VAL A 70 -5.58 0.51 -18.99
CA VAL A 70 -5.70 -0.65 -19.92
C VAL A 70 -7.10 -0.73 -20.56
N GLU A 71 -7.97 0.27 -20.39
CA GLU A 71 -9.17 0.49 -21.22
C GLU A 71 -8.90 1.49 -22.34
#